data_AF-A0A2H0BV29-F1
#
_entry.id   AF-A0A2H0BV29-F1
#
_cell.length_a   1.000
_cell.length_b   1.000
_cell.length_c   1.000
_cell.angle_alpha   90.00
_cell.angle_beta   90.00
_cell.angle_gamma   90.00
#
_symmetry.space_group_name_H-M   'P 1'
#
loop_
_entity.id
_entity.type
_entity.pdbx_description
1 polymer ?
#
loop_
_entity_poly.entity_id
_entity_poly.type
_entity_poly.pdbx_seq_one_letter_code
_entity_poly.pdbx_strand_id
1 'polypeptide(L)'
;MNKNERTLDFHIGNLLTSAEIQFTPNASNIAEIHEALKTSSKKGTGRVGFPEFTAKSGDFILVVEDKADLNKQAHYTDESETELALDTKSITDFAENGALHYAKEIVAKTNFKKVFAFECTGDEKHHIIRPIFVGKGGITKSEYDKYYLQTRNKIADTDARLKLLQDAEDNYYLTVDHVLNLANRAKNIFESSEMEEKHQLIKMTLQNLRLNGSLVQYDYLNPFDEIVKYADRSAWLHTVDDVRTNIERQNAYIYIPDLRGYA
;
A
#
# COMPACT_ATOMS: atom_id res chain seq x y z
N MET A 1 -27.81 10.71 22.67
CA MET A 1 -26.50 11.39 22.45
C MET A 1 -26.73 12.49 21.43
N ASN A 2 -26.28 13.72 21.69
CA ASN A 2 -26.28 14.77 20.67
C ASN A 2 -25.31 14.33 19.56
N LYS A 3 -25.86 14.04 18.38
CA LYS A 3 -25.09 13.78 17.17
C LYS A 3 -24.35 15.08 16.82
N ASN A 4 -23.01 15.07 16.83
CA ASN A 4 -22.18 16.27 16.66
C ASN A 4 -21.39 16.16 15.35
N GLU A 5 -21.78 16.94 14.35
CA GLU A 5 -21.13 17.00 13.02
C GLU A 5 -19.64 17.32 13.15
N ARG A 6 -19.24 18.18 14.12
CA ARG A 6 -17.82 18.53 14.33
C ARG A 6 -16.90 17.34 14.58
N THR A 7 -17.37 16.25 15.19
CA THR A 7 -16.52 15.09 15.43
C THR A 7 -16.24 14.34 14.12
N LEU A 8 -17.23 14.29 13.23
CA LEU A 8 -17.10 13.68 11.91
C LEU A 8 -16.20 14.54 11.00
N ASP A 9 -16.32 15.88 11.07
CA ASP A 9 -15.42 16.81 10.40
C ASP A 9 -13.94 16.55 10.72
N PHE A 10 -13.61 16.40 12.00
CA PHE A 10 -12.23 16.09 12.41
C PHE A 10 -11.77 14.73 11.88
N HIS A 11 -12.65 13.72 11.90
CA HIS A 11 -12.33 12.42 11.36
C HIS A 11 -12.02 12.48 9.86
N ILE A 12 -12.86 13.16 9.08
CA ILE A 12 -12.64 13.33 7.63
C ILE A 12 -11.37 14.14 7.36
N GLY A 13 -11.14 15.23 8.10
CA GLY A 13 -9.92 16.02 7.99
C GLY A 13 -8.66 15.19 8.27
N ASN A 14 -8.71 14.28 9.24
CA ASN A 14 -7.62 13.35 9.53
C ASN A 14 -7.41 12.33 8.41
N LEU A 15 -8.48 11.82 7.80
CA LEU A 15 -8.40 10.93 6.63
C LEU A 15 -7.72 11.62 5.45
N LEU A 16 -8.12 12.86 5.14
CA LEU A 16 -7.53 13.66 4.07
C LEU A 16 -6.05 13.96 4.36
N THR A 17 -5.72 14.31 5.60
CA THR A 17 -4.33 14.55 6.03
C THR A 17 -3.48 13.29 5.91
N SER A 18 -4.00 12.13 6.33
CA SER A 18 -3.30 10.85 6.25
C SER A 18 -3.09 10.39 4.80
N ALA A 19 -3.97 10.80 3.89
CA ALA A 19 -3.83 10.61 2.46
C ALA A 19 -2.94 11.68 1.78
N GLU A 20 -2.33 12.59 2.55
CA GLU A 20 -1.51 13.71 2.08
C GLU A 20 -2.26 14.67 1.14
N ILE A 21 -3.59 14.75 1.28
CA ILE A 21 -4.45 15.61 0.48
C ILE A 21 -4.67 16.93 1.21
N GLN A 22 -4.21 18.03 0.60
CA GLN A 22 -4.49 19.38 1.09
C GLN A 22 -5.97 19.75 0.85
N PHE A 23 -6.63 20.25 1.89
CA PHE A 23 -8.05 20.57 1.86
C PHE A 23 -8.36 21.94 2.46
N THR A 24 -9.50 22.50 2.09
CA THR A 24 -10.02 23.78 2.59
C THR A 24 -11.38 23.56 3.23
N PRO A 25 -11.53 23.81 4.54
CA PRO A 25 -12.83 23.78 5.20
C PRO A 25 -13.74 24.92 4.75
N ASN A 26 -15.04 24.66 4.62
CA ASN A 26 -16.08 25.68 4.40
C ASN A 26 -15.90 26.57 3.15
N ALA A 27 -14.97 26.26 2.25
CA ALA A 27 -14.62 27.07 1.10
C ALA A 27 -13.69 26.29 0.16
N SER A 28 -13.05 26.98 -0.78
CA SER A 28 -11.94 26.46 -1.57
C SER A 28 -10.80 27.47 -1.65
N ASN A 29 -9.56 26.96 -1.62
CA ASN A 29 -8.34 27.72 -1.89
C ASN A 29 -8.02 27.83 -3.39
N ILE A 30 -8.75 27.12 -4.25
CA ILE A 30 -8.63 27.22 -5.70
C ILE A 30 -9.54 28.35 -6.17
N ALA A 31 -8.97 29.44 -6.68
CA ALA A 31 -9.70 30.65 -7.06
C ALA A 31 -10.92 30.36 -7.97
N GLU A 32 -10.75 29.50 -8.97
CA GLU A 32 -11.83 29.16 -9.91
C GLU A 32 -13.02 28.45 -9.21
N ILE A 33 -12.73 27.56 -8.26
CA ILE A 33 -13.74 26.86 -7.47
C ILE A 33 -14.37 27.82 -6.46
N HIS A 34 -13.56 28.66 -5.82
CA HIS A 34 -14.03 29.68 -4.90
C HIS A 34 -15.06 30.61 -5.58
N GLU A 35 -14.78 31.08 -6.79
CA GLU A 35 -15.73 31.88 -7.57
C GLU A 35 -17.00 31.10 -7.94
N ALA A 36 -16.87 29.84 -8.34
CA ALA A 36 -18.04 28.99 -8.60
C ALA A 36 -18.95 28.83 -7.37
N LEU A 37 -18.35 28.72 -6.18
CA LEU A 37 -19.07 28.55 -4.92
C LEU A 37 -19.78 29.82 -4.44
N LYS A 38 -19.44 31.02 -4.95
CA LYS A 38 -20.09 32.27 -4.50
C LYS A 38 -21.58 32.36 -4.76
N THR A 39 -22.10 31.52 -5.66
CA THR A 39 -23.51 31.49 -6.06
C THR A 39 -24.13 30.10 -5.88
N SER A 40 -23.49 29.20 -5.13
CA SER A 40 -23.88 27.79 -5.00
C SER A 40 -24.62 27.46 -3.69
N SER A 41 -25.25 28.43 -3.02
CA SER A 41 -26.02 28.15 -1.80
C SER A 41 -27.02 27.01 -1.99
N LYS A 42 -26.98 26.00 -1.10
CA LYS A 42 -27.93 24.85 -1.05
C LYS A 42 -29.40 25.29 -0.97
N LYS A 43 -29.66 26.52 -0.48
CA LYS A 43 -30.99 27.12 -0.38
C LYS A 43 -31.46 27.82 -1.66
N GLY A 44 -30.68 27.79 -2.74
CA GLY A 44 -31.00 28.45 -4.01
C GLY A 44 -31.02 29.98 -3.95
N THR A 45 -30.35 30.57 -2.96
CA THR A 45 -30.44 32.02 -2.71
C THR A 45 -29.54 32.90 -3.59
N GLY A 46 -28.76 32.29 -4.49
CA GLY A 46 -27.71 32.99 -5.26
C GLY A 46 -26.53 33.49 -4.40
N ARG A 47 -26.48 33.09 -3.12
CA ARG A 47 -25.38 33.40 -2.19
C ARG A 47 -24.32 32.31 -2.19
N VAL A 48 -23.28 32.54 -1.41
CA VAL A 48 -22.15 31.63 -1.20
C VAL A 48 -22.65 30.28 -0.67
N GLY A 49 -22.12 29.21 -1.26
CA GLY A 49 -22.23 27.85 -0.76
C GLY A 49 -21.01 27.46 0.08
N PHE A 50 -21.25 26.66 1.09
CA PHE A 50 -20.28 26.21 2.07
C PHE A 50 -20.30 24.67 2.07
N PRO A 51 -19.50 24.01 1.22
CA PRO A 51 -19.19 22.60 1.39
C PRO A 51 -18.32 22.43 2.64
N GLU A 52 -18.44 21.31 3.36
CA GLU A 52 -17.63 21.11 4.56
C GLU A 52 -16.15 21.10 4.24
N PHE A 53 -15.76 20.39 3.17
CA PHE A 53 -14.40 20.45 2.65
C PHE A 53 -14.38 20.51 1.13
N THR A 54 -13.41 21.24 0.58
CA THR A 54 -12.97 21.05 -0.80
C THR A 54 -11.49 20.69 -0.83
N ALA A 55 -11.10 19.87 -1.78
CA ALA A 55 -9.70 19.52 -2.00
C ALA A 55 -9.42 19.23 -3.46
N LYS A 56 -8.14 19.10 -3.79
CA LYS A 56 -7.68 18.71 -5.14
C LYS A 56 -6.64 17.60 -5.02
N SER A 57 -6.83 16.54 -5.80
CA SER A 57 -5.90 15.43 -5.93
C SER A 57 -5.65 15.17 -7.42
N GLY A 58 -4.44 15.51 -7.89
CA GLY A 58 -4.14 15.50 -9.33
C GLY A 58 -5.12 16.36 -10.13
N ASP A 59 -5.83 15.75 -11.08
CA ASP A 59 -6.87 16.39 -11.90
C ASP A 59 -8.26 16.42 -11.26
N PHE A 60 -8.43 15.74 -10.13
CA PHE A 60 -9.72 15.55 -9.49
C PHE A 60 -9.96 16.62 -8.44
N ILE A 61 -11.18 17.15 -8.44
CA ILE A 61 -11.70 17.95 -7.33
C ILE A 61 -12.47 17.03 -6.41
N LEU A 62 -12.27 17.24 -5.12
CA LEU A 62 -12.96 16.55 -4.05
C LEU A 62 -13.88 17.59 -3.40
N VAL A 63 -15.17 17.28 -3.29
CA VAL A 63 -16.10 18.07 -2.49
C VAL A 63 -16.72 17.16 -1.46
N VAL A 64 -16.73 17.58 -0.21
CA VAL A 64 -17.23 16.77 0.90
C VAL A 64 -18.41 17.46 1.55
N GLU A 65 -19.44 16.68 1.81
CA GLU A 65 -20.56 17.03 2.68
C GLU A 65 -20.77 15.94 3.70
N ASP A 66 -21.12 16.34 4.92
CA ASP A 66 -21.42 15.40 5.98
C ASP A 66 -22.78 15.67 6.65
N LYS A 67 -23.27 14.64 7.35
CA LYS A 67 -24.40 14.72 8.28
C LYS A 67 -24.19 13.78 9.44
N ALA A 68 -24.45 14.22 10.66
CA ALA A 68 -24.27 13.34 11.81
C ALA A 68 -25.31 12.21 11.90
N ASP A 69 -26.42 12.28 11.14
CA ASP A 69 -27.43 11.22 11.10
C ASP A 69 -27.23 10.27 9.92
N LEU A 70 -27.05 8.97 10.21
CA LEU A 70 -26.99 7.90 9.19
C LEU A 70 -28.22 7.85 8.30
N ASN A 71 -29.40 8.25 8.81
CA ASN A 71 -30.63 8.30 8.00
C ASN A 71 -30.67 9.48 7.02
N LYS A 72 -29.68 10.38 7.08
CA LYS A 72 -29.54 11.53 6.18
C LYS A 72 -28.49 11.29 5.10
N GLN A 73 -28.23 10.03 4.76
CA GLN A 73 -27.31 9.66 3.69
C GLN A 73 -27.79 10.22 2.34
N ALA A 74 -28.99 9.84 1.91
CA ALA A 74 -29.54 10.20 0.61
C ALA A 74 -31.06 10.33 0.66
N HIS A 75 -31.61 11.19 -0.18
CA HIS A 75 -33.04 11.22 -0.49
C HIS A 75 -33.24 11.06 -2.00
N TYR A 76 -33.97 10.02 -2.39
CA TYR A 76 -34.25 9.68 -3.78
C TYR A 76 -35.61 10.21 -4.22
N THR A 77 -35.80 10.38 -5.53
CA THR A 77 -37.09 10.81 -6.11
C THR A 77 -38.18 9.75 -5.94
N ASP A 78 -37.80 8.49 -5.84
CA ASP A 78 -38.67 7.33 -5.73
C ASP A 78 -37.95 6.15 -5.07
N GLU A 79 -38.69 5.05 -4.86
CA GLU A 79 -38.21 3.82 -4.22
C GLU A 79 -37.22 3.02 -5.09
N SER A 80 -37.04 3.35 -6.37
CA SER A 80 -36.05 2.68 -7.22
C SER A 80 -34.61 3.08 -6.88
N GLU A 81 -34.45 4.17 -6.10
CA GLU A 81 -33.16 4.71 -5.66
C GLU A 81 -32.19 5.00 -6.82
N THR A 82 -32.74 5.38 -7.98
CA THR A 82 -31.95 5.64 -9.19
C THR A 82 -31.58 7.12 -9.38
N GLU A 83 -32.41 8.03 -8.87
CA GLU A 83 -32.19 9.48 -9.00
C GLU A 83 -32.36 10.18 -7.64
N LEU A 84 -31.40 11.06 -7.32
CA LEU A 84 -31.43 11.88 -6.11
C LEU A 84 -32.39 13.05 -6.27
N ALA A 85 -33.22 13.28 -5.26
CA ALA A 85 -34.11 14.43 -5.22
C ALA A 85 -33.33 15.76 -5.18
N LEU A 86 -33.69 16.69 -6.06
CA LEU A 86 -32.99 17.98 -6.20
C LEU A 86 -33.79 19.15 -5.62
N ASP A 87 -34.84 18.89 -4.85
CA ASP A 87 -35.53 19.94 -4.12
C ASP A 87 -34.66 20.48 -2.97
N THR A 88 -34.94 21.72 -2.57
CA THR A 88 -34.12 22.44 -1.59
C THR A 88 -34.01 21.73 -0.24
N LYS A 89 -35.07 21.03 0.18
CA LYS A 89 -35.07 20.30 1.44
C LYS A 89 -34.12 19.11 1.35
N SER A 90 -34.22 18.32 0.28
CA SER A 90 -33.31 17.19 0.02
C SER A 90 -31.84 17.64 -0.03
N ILE A 91 -31.53 18.66 -0.83
CA ILE A 91 -30.16 19.20 -0.96
C ILE A 91 -29.59 19.69 0.37
N THR A 92 -30.42 20.27 1.23
CA THR A 92 -29.95 20.84 2.50
C THR A 92 -29.83 19.77 3.60
N ASP A 93 -30.75 18.82 3.64
CA ASP A 93 -30.92 17.90 4.76
C ASP A 93 -30.14 16.58 4.58
N PHE A 94 -29.76 16.21 3.35
CA PHE A 94 -29.11 14.93 3.04
C PHE A 94 -27.71 15.13 2.44
N ALA A 95 -26.76 14.25 2.81
CA ALA A 95 -25.36 14.36 2.43
C ALA A 95 -25.13 14.18 0.92
N GLU A 96 -25.65 13.09 0.33
CA GLU A 96 -25.58 12.79 -1.12
C GLU A 96 -26.15 13.91 -1.99
N ASN A 97 -27.30 14.45 -1.61
CA ASN A 97 -27.95 15.52 -2.35
C ASN A 97 -27.16 16.84 -2.26
N GLY A 98 -26.62 17.17 -1.09
CA GLY A 98 -25.78 18.35 -0.87
C GLY A 98 -24.45 18.28 -1.62
N ALA A 99 -23.78 17.12 -1.59
CA ALA A 99 -22.51 16.92 -2.27
C ALA A 99 -22.67 16.98 -3.80
N LEU A 100 -23.71 16.32 -4.32
CA LEU A 100 -24.06 16.35 -5.75
C LEU A 100 -24.36 17.78 -6.22
N HIS A 101 -25.06 18.59 -5.42
CA HIS A 101 -25.33 20.00 -5.71
C HIS A 101 -24.02 20.78 -5.94
N TYR A 102 -23.07 20.71 -5.00
CA TYR A 102 -21.80 21.41 -5.18
C TYR A 102 -20.96 20.86 -6.34
N ALA A 103 -20.94 19.54 -6.53
CA ALA A 103 -20.19 18.95 -7.63
C ALA A 103 -20.75 19.40 -9.00
N LYS A 104 -22.08 19.44 -9.16
CA LYS A 104 -22.73 19.98 -10.37
C LYS A 104 -22.37 21.44 -10.61
N GLU A 105 -22.38 22.26 -9.56
CA GLU A 105 -22.02 23.68 -9.63
C GLU A 105 -20.56 23.89 -10.07
N ILE A 106 -19.62 23.11 -9.50
CA ILE A 106 -18.21 23.16 -9.89
C ILE A 106 -18.04 22.73 -11.35
N VAL A 107 -18.64 21.61 -11.76
CA VAL A 107 -18.55 21.13 -13.16
C VAL A 107 -19.19 22.12 -14.13
N ALA A 108 -20.26 22.80 -13.75
CA ALA A 108 -20.93 23.78 -14.61
C ALA A 108 -20.12 25.07 -14.77
N LYS A 109 -19.53 25.57 -13.68
CA LYS A 109 -18.95 26.93 -13.61
C LYS A 109 -17.43 27.00 -13.75
N THR A 110 -16.73 25.86 -13.73
CA THR A 110 -15.27 25.80 -13.80
C THR A 110 -14.78 24.92 -14.96
N ASN A 111 -13.48 24.95 -15.24
CA ASN A 111 -12.81 24.04 -16.17
C ASN A 111 -12.59 22.65 -15.56
N PHE A 112 -12.80 22.46 -14.25
CA PHE A 112 -12.71 21.16 -13.61
C PHE A 112 -13.94 20.31 -13.95
N LYS A 113 -13.72 19.25 -14.73
CA LYS A 113 -14.77 18.33 -15.20
C LYS A 113 -14.66 16.93 -14.61
N LYS A 114 -13.86 16.76 -13.55
CA LYS A 114 -13.64 15.50 -12.83
C LYS A 114 -13.80 15.79 -11.33
N VAL A 115 -15.01 15.66 -10.82
CA VAL A 115 -15.33 15.94 -9.41
C VAL A 115 -15.79 14.66 -8.74
N PHE A 116 -15.17 14.31 -7.62
CA PHE A 116 -15.72 13.33 -6.69
C PHE A 116 -16.41 14.09 -5.55
N ALA A 117 -17.70 13.85 -5.41
CA ALA A 117 -18.50 14.26 -4.27
C ALA A 117 -18.43 13.14 -3.23
N PHE A 118 -18.07 13.47 -1.99
CA PHE A 118 -17.95 12.52 -0.88
C PHE A 118 -19.00 12.84 0.17
N GLU A 119 -19.72 11.81 0.57
CA GLU A 119 -20.92 11.96 1.36
C GLU A 119 -20.77 11.11 2.61
N CYS A 120 -20.59 11.80 3.72
CA CYS A 120 -20.22 11.21 4.97
C CYS A 120 -21.39 11.30 5.94
N THR A 121 -21.88 10.19 6.47
CA THR A 121 -22.85 10.24 7.57
C THR A 121 -22.41 9.47 8.78
N GLY A 122 -22.87 9.90 9.96
CA GLY A 122 -22.63 9.21 11.24
C GLY A 122 -21.58 9.88 12.12
N ASP A 123 -20.63 9.10 12.63
CA ASP A 123 -19.58 9.57 13.52
C ASP A 123 -18.24 8.85 13.27
N GLU A 124 -17.21 9.17 14.07
CA GLU A 124 -15.87 8.58 13.94
C GLU A 124 -15.88 7.03 13.96
N LYS A 125 -16.80 6.40 14.72
CA LYS A 125 -16.85 4.95 14.89
C LYS A 125 -17.80 4.26 13.92
N HIS A 126 -18.96 4.87 13.68
CA HIS A 126 -19.99 4.33 12.81
C HIS A 126 -20.32 5.37 11.75
N HIS A 127 -19.61 5.30 10.62
CA HIS A 127 -19.86 6.17 9.48
C HIS A 127 -20.12 5.39 8.18
N ILE A 128 -20.83 6.06 7.28
CA ILE A 128 -20.97 5.67 5.89
C ILE A 128 -20.28 6.76 5.07
N ILE A 129 -19.36 6.38 4.21
CA ILE A 129 -18.75 7.27 3.22
C ILE A 129 -19.07 6.69 1.85
N ARG A 130 -19.73 7.50 1.02
CA ARG A 130 -20.01 7.16 -0.38
C ARG A 130 -19.40 8.23 -1.28
N PRO A 131 -18.82 7.83 -2.42
CA PRO A 131 -18.41 8.78 -3.44
C PRO A 131 -19.34 8.77 -4.65
N ILE A 132 -19.70 9.95 -5.16
CA ILE A 132 -20.34 10.14 -6.45
C ILE A 132 -19.36 10.85 -7.40
N PHE A 133 -19.13 10.28 -8.58
CA PHE A 133 -18.35 10.96 -9.62
C PHE A 133 -19.26 11.83 -10.50
N VAL A 134 -18.90 13.10 -10.66
CA VAL A 134 -19.57 14.07 -11.51
C VAL A 134 -18.57 14.65 -12.51
N GLY A 135 -18.89 14.57 -13.80
CA GLY A 135 -18.01 15.08 -14.85
C GLY A 135 -18.72 15.47 -16.14
N LYS A 136 -17.96 16.04 -17.07
CA LYS A 136 -18.49 16.42 -18.39
C LYS A 136 -18.75 15.17 -19.23
N GLY A 137 -20.03 14.85 -19.42
CA GLY A 137 -20.49 13.69 -20.18
C GLY A 137 -21.31 12.69 -19.38
N GLY A 138 -21.31 12.77 -18.04
CA GLY A 138 -21.86 11.72 -17.18
C GLY A 138 -21.07 10.43 -17.36
N ILE A 139 -20.56 9.83 -16.29
CA ILE A 139 -20.17 8.43 -16.38
C ILE A 139 -21.50 7.68 -16.41
N THR A 140 -21.85 7.12 -17.56
CA THR A 140 -22.97 6.20 -17.63
C THR A 140 -22.73 5.06 -16.64
N LYS A 141 -23.79 4.47 -16.06
CA LYS A 141 -23.64 3.32 -15.16
C LYS A 141 -22.69 2.24 -15.74
N SER A 142 -22.75 2.05 -17.06
CA SER A 142 -21.87 1.16 -17.81
C SER A 142 -20.38 1.53 -17.74
N GLU A 143 -20.03 2.81 -17.79
CA GLU A 143 -18.64 3.27 -17.67
C GLU A 143 -18.14 3.14 -16.24
N TYR A 144 -18.99 3.38 -15.23
CA TYR A 144 -18.66 3.13 -13.82
C TYR A 144 -18.36 1.64 -13.59
N ASP A 145 -19.25 0.76 -14.05
CA ASP A 145 -19.08 -0.70 -13.95
C ASP A 145 -17.79 -1.15 -14.65
N LYS A 146 -17.45 -0.55 -15.79
CA LYS A 146 -16.19 -0.81 -16.50
C LYS A 146 -14.97 -0.39 -15.67
N TYR A 147 -14.97 0.80 -15.08
CA TYR A 147 -13.86 1.25 -14.23
C TYR A 147 -13.73 0.42 -12.95
N TYR A 148 -14.87 0.06 -12.33
CA TYR A 148 -14.91 -0.84 -11.18
C TYR A 148 -14.29 -2.20 -11.52
N LEU A 149 -14.70 -2.80 -12.64
CA LEU A 149 -14.17 -4.08 -13.10
C LEU A 149 -12.67 -4.00 -13.44
N GLN A 150 -12.24 -2.95 -14.15
CA GLN A 150 -10.82 -2.74 -14.45
C GLN A 150 -9.98 -2.59 -13.19
N THR A 151 -10.48 -1.87 -12.19
CA THR A 151 -9.77 -1.66 -10.92
C THR A 151 -9.68 -2.96 -10.13
N ARG A 152 -10.77 -3.74 -10.06
CA ARG A 152 -10.77 -5.07 -9.45
C ARG A 152 -9.79 -6.02 -10.13
N ASN A 153 -9.73 -6.00 -11.46
CA ASN A 153 -8.77 -6.82 -12.22
C ASN A 153 -7.32 -6.41 -11.93
N LYS A 154 -7.03 -5.11 -11.82
CA LYS A 154 -5.68 -4.63 -11.47
C LYS A 154 -5.29 -5.03 -10.04
N ILE A 155 -6.22 -4.97 -9.09
CA ILE A 155 -6.00 -5.43 -7.72
C ILE A 155 -5.66 -6.93 -7.75
N ALA A 156 -6.48 -7.74 -8.43
CA ALA A 156 -6.25 -9.17 -8.55
C ALA A 156 -4.91 -9.53 -9.22
N ASP A 157 -4.51 -8.82 -10.29
CA ASP A 157 -3.20 -8.99 -10.94
C ASP A 157 -2.04 -8.63 -10.00
N THR A 158 -2.20 -7.54 -9.25
CA THR A 158 -1.19 -7.10 -8.28
C THR A 158 -1.02 -8.12 -7.16
N ASP A 159 -2.12 -8.65 -6.62
CA ASP A 159 -2.10 -9.68 -5.58
C ASP A 159 -1.48 -10.99 -6.09
N ALA A 160 -1.76 -11.38 -7.33
CA ALA A 160 -1.16 -12.55 -7.95
C ALA A 160 0.36 -12.39 -8.12
N ARG A 161 0.82 -11.20 -8.54
CA ARG A 161 2.26 -10.87 -8.64
C ARG A 161 2.93 -10.86 -7.28
N LEU A 162 2.28 -10.29 -6.27
CA LEU A 162 2.80 -10.26 -4.90
C LEU A 162 3.02 -11.69 -4.38
N LYS A 163 2.06 -12.58 -4.61
CA LYS A 163 2.16 -13.98 -4.24
C LYS A 163 3.31 -14.70 -4.94
N LEU A 164 3.48 -14.50 -6.25
CA LEU A 164 4.61 -15.08 -6.99
C LEU A 164 5.97 -14.62 -6.47
N LEU A 165 6.08 -13.35 -6.09
CA LEU A 165 7.31 -12.80 -5.51
C LEU A 165 7.59 -13.41 -4.13
N GLN A 166 6.56 -13.59 -3.30
CA GLN A 166 6.68 -14.25 -2.00
C GLN A 166 7.12 -15.72 -2.15
N ASP A 167 6.48 -16.47 -3.06
CA ASP A 167 6.86 -17.85 -3.33
C ASP A 167 8.31 -17.95 -3.84
N ALA A 168 8.77 -16.99 -4.65
CA ALA A 168 10.15 -16.93 -5.13
C ALA A 168 11.15 -16.61 -3.99
N GLU A 169 10.77 -15.73 -3.07
CA GLU A 169 11.56 -15.36 -1.89
C GLU A 169 11.70 -16.56 -0.93
N ASP A 170 10.62 -17.27 -0.63
CA ASP A 170 10.64 -18.47 0.21
C ASP A 170 11.55 -19.56 -0.40
N ASN A 171 11.41 -19.81 -1.71
CA ASN A 171 12.26 -20.75 -2.43
C ASN A 171 13.74 -20.31 -2.43
N TYR A 172 14.02 -19.00 -2.50
CA TYR A 172 15.37 -18.48 -2.42
C TYR A 172 15.98 -18.77 -1.04
N TYR A 173 15.27 -18.47 0.06
CA TYR A 173 15.78 -18.76 1.41
C TYR A 173 15.96 -20.26 1.66
N LEU A 174 15.03 -21.11 1.20
CA LEU A 174 15.18 -22.57 1.26
C LEU A 174 16.42 -23.07 0.50
N THR A 175 16.68 -22.49 -0.68
CA THR A 175 17.84 -22.82 -1.51
C THR A 175 19.14 -22.37 -0.83
N VAL A 176 19.17 -21.15 -0.28
CA VAL A 176 20.32 -20.61 0.45
C VAL A 176 20.64 -21.46 1.68
N ASP A 177 19.63 -21.83 2.47
CA ASP A 177 19.81 -22.72 3.63
C ASP A 177 20.39 -24.08 3.22
N HIS A 178 19.87 -24.69 2.15
CA HIS A 178 20.42 -25.95 1.61
C HIS A 178 21.88 -25.79 1.15
N VAL A 179 22.19 -24.73 0.40
CA VAL A 179 23.54 -24.48 -0.11
C VAL A 179 24.52 -24.23 1.05
N LEU A 180 24.13 -23.47 2.07
CA LEU A 180 24.96 -23.22 3.25
C LEU A 180 25.16 -24.48 4.09
N ASN A 181 24.11 -25.28 4.29
CA ASN A 181 24.20 -26.56 4.98
C ASN A 181 25.12 -27.55 4.24
N LEU A 182 25.06 -27.57 2.91
CA LEU A 182 25.96 -28.36 2.08
C LEU A 182 27.40 -27.86 2.19
N ALA A 183 27.63 -26.54 2.09
CA ALA A 183 28.95 -25.93 2.22
C ALA A 183 29.58 -26.21 3.59
N ASN A 184 28.80 -26.12 4.67
CA ASN A 184 29.26 -26.42 6.03
C ASN A 184 29.69 -27.89 6.19
N ARG A 185 29.06 -28.80 5.45
CA ARG A 185 29.39 -30.24 5.46
C ARG A 185 30.37 -30.64 4.35
N ALA A 186 30.72 -29.74 3.44
CA ALA A 186 31.47 -30.05 2.23
C ALA A 186 32.82 -30.70 2.52
N LYS A 187 33.54 -30.21 3.55
CA LYS A 187 34.79 -30.82 4.02
C LYS A 187 34.59 -32.27 4.45
N ASN A 188 33.60 -32.52 5.30
CA ASN A 188 33.32 -33.85 5.81
C ASN A 188 32.90 -34.79 4.68
N ILE A 189 32.03 -34.33 3.77
CA ILE A 189 31.60 -35.07 2.57
C ILE A 189 32.83 -35.44 1.73
N PHE A 190 33.71 -34.48 1.45
CA PHE A 190 34.92 -34.73 0.67
C PHE A 190 35.91 -35.68 1.37
N GLU A 191 36.08 -35.58 2.69
CA GLU A 191 36.95 -36.46 3.46
C GLU A 191 36.42 -37.89 3.53
N SER A 192 35.10 -38.07 3.71
CA SER A 192 34.43 -39.37 3.81
C SER A 192 34.12 -40.04 2.47
N SER A 193 34.18 -39.32 1.35
CA SER A 193 33.90 -39.85 0.02
C SER A 193 34.95 -40.85 -0.47
N GLU A 194 34.54 -41.74 -1.38
CA GLU A 194 35.45 -42.66 -2.05
C GLU A 194 36.36 -41.93 -3.05
N MET A 195 37.50 -42.53 -3.41
CA MET A 195 38.50 -41.90 -4.30
C MET A 195 37.91 -41.41 -5.63
N GLU A 196 36.99 -42.17 -6.22
CA GLU A 196 36.34 -41.81 -7.48
C GLU A 196 35.43 -40.58 -7.33
N GLU A 197 34.74 -40.46 -6.20
CA GLU A 197 33.88 -39.33 -5.88
C GLU A 197 34.70 -38.07 -5.59
N LYS A 198 35.83 -38.20 -4.87
CA LYS A 198 36.77 -37.08 -4.66
C LYS A 198 37.31 -36.55 -5.98
N HIS A 199 37.66 -37.45 -6.90
CA HIS A 199 38.09 -37.06 -8.24
C HIS A 199 36.98 -36.35 -9.02
N GLN A 200 35.72 -36.78 -8.91
CA GLN A 200 34.59 -36.09 -9.55
C GLN A 200 34.36 -34.70 -8.95
N LEU A 201 34.39 -34.56 -7.62
CA LEU A 201 34.23 -33.27 -6.94
C LEU A 201 35.34 -32.28 -7.33
N ILE A 202 36.60 -32.72 -7.40
CA ILE A 202 37.71 -31.88 -7.86
C ILE A 202 37.50 -31.46 -9.32
N LYS A 203 37.11 -32.38 -10.21
CA LYS A 203 36.85 -32.07 -11.62
C LYS A 203 35.66 -31.12 -11.83
N MET A 204 34.68 -31.15 -10.93
CA MET A 204 33.51 -30.29 -10.98
C MET A 204 33.83 -28.86 -10.51
N THR A 205 34.81 -28.70 -9.61
CA THR A 205 35.09 -27.43 -8.93
C THR A 205 36.34 -26.72 -9.44
N LEU A 206 37.35 -27.46 -9.90
CA LEU A 206 38.66 -26.94 -10.30
C LEU A 206 39.00 -27.30 -11.75
N GLN A 207 39.78 -26.44 -12.39
CA GLN A 207 40.37 -26.65 -13.71
C GLN A 207 41.85 -26.21 -13.72
N ASN A 208 42.56 -26.54 -14.80
CA ASN A 208 43.95 -26.12 -15.03
C ASN A 208 44.93 -26.48 -13.89
N LEU A 209 44.79 -27.67 -13.31
CA LEU A 209 45.68 -28.20 -12.28
C LEU A 209 47.12 -28.27 -12.79
N ARG A 210 48.02 -27.51 -12.17
CA ARG A 210 49.45 -27.41 -12.53
C ARG A 210 50.31 -27.61 -11.30
N LEU A 211 51.44 -28.28 -11.47
CA LEU A 211 52.46 -28.42 -10.44
C LEU A 211 53.56 -27.38 -10.66
N ASN A 212 53.81 -26.55 -9.65
CA ASN A 212 54.92 -25.63 -9.61
C ASN A 212 55.80 -25.96 -8.40
N GLY A 213 56.81 -26.81 -8.59
CA GLY A 213 57.62 -27.35 -7.51
C GLY A 213 56.78 -28.23 -6.57
N SER A 214 56.70 -27.85 -5.29
CA SER A 214 55.89 -28.52 -4.26
C SER A 214 54.47 -27.95 -4.11
N LEU A 215 54.09 -26.96 -4.92
CA LEU A 215 52.79 -26.30 -4.84
C LEU A 215 51.90 -26.69 -6.02
N VAL A 216 50.61 -26.89 -5.73
CA VAL A 216 49.56 -27.11 -6.73
C VAL A 216 48.88 -25.78 -7.03
N GLN A 217 48.86 -25.40 -8.30
CA GLN A 217 48.11 -24.26 -8.83
C GLN A 217 46.85 -24.77 -9.54
N TYR A 218 45.75 -24.04 -9.41
CA TYR A 218 44.46 -24.37 -10.01
C TYR A 218 43.65 -23.11 -10.25
N ASP A 219 42.69 -23.20 -11.17
CA ASP A 219 41.66 -22.19 -11.38
C ASP A 219 40.31 -22.77 -10.96
N TYR A 220 39.41 -21.96 -10.41
CA TYR A 220 38.04 -22.38 -10.14
C TYR A 220 37.23 -22.45 -11.44
N LEU A 221 36.31 -23.42 -11.52
CA LEU A 221 35.31 -23.50 -12.59
C LEU A 221 34.12 -22.59 -12.26
N ASN A 222 33.43 -22.07 -13.29
CA ASN A 222 32.18 -21.35 -13.08
C ASN A 222 31.06 -22.31 -12.65
N PRO A 223 30.21 -21.98 -11.64
CA PRO A 223 30.11 -20.70 -10.93
C PRO A 223 30.96 -20.58 -9.64
N PHE A 224 31.79 -21.58 -9.30
CA PHE A 224 32.61 -21.57 -8.09
C PHE A 224 33.63 -20.43 -8.06
N ASP A 225 34.12 -19.99 -9.22
CA ASP A 225 34.99 -18.82 -9.36
C ASP A 225 34.31 -17.53 -8.88
N GLU A 226 33.04 -17.33 -9.23
CA GLU A 226 32.24 -16.19 -8.74
C GLU A 226 32.06 -16.26 -7.22
N ILE A 227 31.70 -17.43 -6.68
CA ILE A 227 31.52 -17.61 -5.23
C ILE A 227 32.81 -17.23 -4.47
N VAL A 228 33.98 -17.66 -4.94
CA VAL A 228 35.27 -17.33 -4.32
C VAL A 228 35.60 -15.84 -4.48
N LYS A 229 35.37 -15.25 -5.68
CA LYS A 229 35.55 -13.80 -5.91
C LYS A 229 34.67 -12.95 -4.97
N TYR A 230 33.46 -13.40 -4.65
CA TYR A 230 32.57 -12.71 -3.71
C TYR A 230 32.97 -12.94 -2.25
N ALA A 231 33.48 -14.13 -1.89
CA ALA A 231 33.98 -14.42 -0.55
C ALA A 231 35.23 -13.62 -0.17
N ASP A 232 36.11 -13.32 -1.14
CA ASP A 232 37.32 -12.52 -0.94
C ASP A 232 37.05 -11.01 -0.78
N ARG A 233 35.81 -10.54 -1.04
CA ARG A 233 35.42 -9.16 -0.73
C ARG A 233 35.06 -9.06 0.74
N SER A 234 35.93 -8.40 1.51
CA SER A 234 35.83 -8.11 2.95
C SER A 234 34.55 -7.39 3.42
N ALA A 235 33.55 -7.21 2.56
CA ALA A 235 32.26 -6.58 2.85
C ALA A 235 31.25 -7.50 3.54
N TRP A 236 31.44 -8.83 3.51
CA TRP A 236 30.53 -9.78 4.18
C TRP A 236 30.71 -9.84 5.71
N LEU A 237 31.88 -9.46 6.24
CA LEU A 237 32.16 -9.51 7.69
C LEU A 237 31.18 -8.64 8.49
N HIS A 238 30.87 -7.44 8.00
CA HIS A 238 29.95 -6.53 8.71
C HIS A 238 28.49 -7.04 8.71
N THR A 239 28.01 -7.61 7.62
CA THR A 239 26.63 -8.11 7.52
C THR A 239 26.44 -9.44 8.26
N VAL A 240 27.45 -10.32 8.28
CA VAL A 240 27.38 -11.58 9.02
C VAL A 240 27.49 -11.33 10.53
N ASP A 241 28.31 -10.39 10.99
CA ASP A 241 28.41 -10.04 12.42
C ASP A 241 27.12 -9.39 12.95
N ASP A 242 26.40 -8.61 12.14
CA ASP A 242 25.08 -8.03 12.47
C ASP A 242 23.97 -9.10 12.54
N VAL A 243 24.03 -10.14 11.71
CA VAL A 243 23.11 -11.28 11.77
C VAL A 243 23.42 -12.19 12.97
N ARG A 244 24.71 -12.38 13.27
CA ARG A 244 25.19 -13.22 14.37
C ARG A 244 24.90 -12.61 15.75
N THR A 245 24.98 -11.29 15.89
CA THR A 245 24.61 -10.58 17.13
C THR A 245 23.10 -10.50 17.37
N ASN A 246 22.26 -10.68 16.35
CA ASN A 246 20.79 -10.69 16.50
C ASN A 246 20.22 -12.07 16.87
N ILE A 247 20.94 -13.17 16.59
CA ILE A 247 20.50 -14.53 16.95
C ILE A 247 20.87 -14.88 18.41
N GLU A 248 21.84 -14.20 19.03
CA GLU A 248 22.25 -14.47 20.43
C GLU A 248 21.38 -13.77 21.50
N ARG A 249 20.33 -13.03 21.13
CA ARG A 249 19.46 -12.30 22.10
C ARG A 249 18.13 -12.96 22.45
N GLN A 250 17.92 -14.22 22.12
CA GLN A 250 16.80 -15.00 22.65
C GLN A 250 17.25 -16.43 22.98
N ASN A 251 17.71 -16.65 24.21
CA ASN A 251 17.14 -17.67 25.10
C ASN A 251 17.78 -17.62 26.49
N ALA A 252 16.90 -17.63 27.49
CA ALA A 252 17.16 -17.39 28.89
C ALA A 252 17.89 -18.55 29.60
N TYR A 253 18.59 -18.17 30.67
CA TYR A 253 19.16 -18.92 31.80
C TYR A 253 18.81 -20.40 31.96
N ILE A 254 19.84 -21.22 32.17
CA ILE A 254 19.78 -22.39 33.07
C ILE A 254 21.03 -22.40 33.96
N TYR A 255 20.81 -22.22 35.27
CA TYR A 255 21.76 -22.55 36.34
C TYR A 255 21.70 -24.06 36.61
N ILE A 256 22.83 -24.70 36.97
CA ILE A 256 22.95 -25.72 38.05
C ILE A 256 24.44 -26.12 38.23
N PRO A 257 24.86 -26.50 39.46
CA PRO A 257 26.16 -26.16 40.04
C PRO A 257 27.23 -27.26 40.03
N ASP A 258 28.43 -26.81 40.42
CA ASP A 258 29.70 -27.50 40.72
C ASP A 258 29.67 -29.02 40.95
N LEU A 259 30.46 -29.73 40.14
CA LEU A 259 30.99 -31.06 40.43
C LEU A 259 32.52 -31.02 40.38
N ARG A 260 33.11 -30.50 41.46
CA ARG A 260 34.35 -30.90 42.15
C ARG A 260 35.51 -31.30 41.25
N GLY A 261 36.60 -30.56 41.44
CA GLY A 261 37.91 -30.91 40.94
C GLY A 261 38.29 -32.38 41.18
N TYR A 262 38.94 -32.93 40.17
CA TYR A 262 39.98 -33.93 40.34
C TYR A 262 41.19 -33.45 39.54
N ALA A 263 42.30 -33.32 40.26
CA ALA A 263 43.63 -33.51 39.70
C ALA A 263 43.75 -34.89 39.08
#